data_AF-A0A5J4TD88-F1
#
_entry.id   AF-A0A5J4TD88-F1
#
_cell.length_a   1.000
_cell.length_b   1.000
_cell.length_c   1.000
_cell.angle_alpha   90.00
_cell.angle_beta   90.00
_cell.angle_gamma   90.00
#
_symmetry.space_group_name_H-M   'P 1'
#
loop_
_entity.id
_entity.type
_entity.pdbx_description
1 polymer ?
#
loop_
_entity_poly.entity_id
_entity_poly.type
_entity_poly.pdbx_seq_one_letter_code
_entity_poly.pdbx_strand_id
1 'polypeptide(L)'
;MLRLCNMEIKRLINCLSETKKSENIWFLKMIRNLVPVSSDDKPDCVCTSEHYDEGCTCPQDPINLIDIPLSACPCIQQDSRDCEYIAPGYGRLFYDNIPLYYDGLIEKKFPGENNQSSLKILDFKPYKPYVSTSDPSFYSFPQSEFNDLKSSQPLNQSERECSRVQQSRNSGIYELIGYTAKAIDDADIAPSITYLIKSGISRITYDDYYEDEYIDQTCFGYQTSLIPLSLR
;
A
#
# COMPACT_ATOMS: atom_id res chain seq x y z
N MET A 1 9.78 -6.13 -37.78
CA MET A 1 8.39 -5.61 -37.81
C MET A 1 7.70 -5.98 -36.49
N LEU A 2 8.09 -5.31 -35.40
CA LEU A 2 7.53 -5.47 -34.06
C LEU A 2 6.92 -4.12 -33.69
N ARG A 3 5.63 -3.94 -33.98
CA ARG A 3 4.84 -2.84 -33.44
C ARG A 3 4.46 -3.25 -32.02
N LEU A 4 5.34 -3.00 -31.06
CA LEU A 4 4.96 -3.01 -29.66
C LEU A 4 4.01 -1.83 -29.45
N CYS A 5 2.83 -2.12 -28.93
CA CYS A 5 1.85 -1.15 -28.50
C CYS A 5 2.54 -0.12 -27.60
N ASN A 6 2.74 1.06 -28.19
CA ASN A 6 3.13 2.28 -27.50
C ASN A 6 1.89 2.76 -26.72
N MET A 7 1.53 2.00 -25.69
CA MET A 7 0.49 2.39 -24.75
C MET A 7 1.14 3.44 -23.86
N GLU A 8 0.86 4.70 -24.19
CA GLU A 8 1.42 5.87 -23.54
C GLU A 8 1.32 5.74 -22.01
N ILE A 9 2.46 5.58 -21.34
CA ILE A 9 2.58 5.85 -19.90
C ILE A 9 2.23 7.33 -19.61
N LYS A 10 2.28 8.21 -20.63
CA LYS A 10 1.67 9.54 -20.54
C LYS A 10 0.19 9.50 -20.22
N ARG A 11 -0.58 8.47 -20.59
CA ARG A 11 -1.97 8.29 -20.14
C ARG A 11 -2.10 7.69 -18.75
N LEU A 12 -1.11 6.96 -18.24
CA LEU A 12 -1.11 6.53 -16.84
C LEU A 12 -0.72 7.71 -15.94
N ILE A 13 0.30 8.48 -16.32
CA ILE A 13 0.71 9.72 -15.65
C ILE A 13 -0.34 10.84 -15.86
N ASN A 14 -1.02 10.94 -17.02
CA ASN A 14 -2.16 11.85 -17.21
C ASN A 14 -3.47 11.32 -16.64
N CYS A 15 -3.74 10.01 -16.51
CA CYS A 15 -4.85 9.55 -15.66
C CYS A 15 -4.57 9.89 -14.20
N LEU A 16 -3.30 9.85 -13.78
CA LEU A 16 -2.85 10.33 -12.48
C LEU A 16 -2.71 11.88 -12.41
N SER A 17 -2.82 12.65 -13.50
CA SER A 17 -2.63 14.11 -13.46
C SER A 17 -3.79 14.95 -14.04
N GLU A 18 -4.70 14.36 -14.81
CA GLU A 18 -5.90 14.98 -15.38
C GLU A 18 -7.16 14.72 -14.55
N THR A 19 -7.05 13.96 -13.45
CA THR A 19 -7.97 14.05 -12.29
C THR A 19 -7.80 15.35 -11.50
N LYS A 20 -7.06 16.33 -12.04
CA LYS A 20 -6.93 17.69 -11.49
C LYS A 20 -8.27 18.43 -11.49
N LYS A 21 -8.93 18.43 -10.33
CA LYS A 21 -9.38 19.68 -9.70
C LYS A 21 -9.66 19.65 -8.20
N SER A 22 -9.58 18.52 -7.51
CA SER A 22 -9.51 18.50 -6.04
C SER A 22 -8.99 17.16 -5.54
N GLU A 23 -8.00 17.24 -4.64
CA GLU A 23 -7.61 16.21 -3.68
C GLU A 23 -6.67 15.07 -4.16
N ASN A 24 -5.40 15.20 -3.75
CA ASN A 24 -4.42 14.20 -3.30
C ASN A 24 -4.63 12.75 -3.75
N ILE A 25 -3.72 12.25 -4.59
CA ILE A 25 -3.69 10.87 -5.10
C ILE A 25 -2.78 10.01 -4.21
N TRP A 26 -3.32 8.86 -3.80
CA TRP A 26 -2.73 7.95 -2.84
C TRP A 26 -2.67 6.53 -3.40
N PHE A 27 -1.52 5.86 -3.23
CA PHE A 27 -1.34 4.45 -3.56
C PHE A 27 -2.04 3.53 -2.54
N LEU A 28 -2.77 2.52 -3.03
CA LEU A 28 -3.72 1.66 -2.32
C LEU A 28 -3.12 0.35 -1.75
N LYS A 29 -3.60 -0.08 -0.57
CA LYS A 29 -3.83 -1.52 -0.24
C LYS A 29 -4.99 -1.70 0.75
N MET A 30 -5.82 -2.71 0.47
CA MET A 30 -7.00 -3.25 1.18
C MET A 30 -6.85 -3.48 2.69
N ILE A 31 -7.93 -3.27 3.49
CA ILE A 31 -8.50 -4.20 4.52
C ILE A 31 -9.95 -3.79 4.90
N ARG A 32 -10.85 -4.81 5.03
CA ARG A 32 -12.17 -4.97 5.69
C ARG A 32 -13.09 -3.76 5.98
N ASN A 33 -14.30 -3.83 5.40
CA ASN A 33 -15.52 -3.26 5.99
C ASN A 33 -16.01 -4.17 7.13
N LEU A 34 -16.23 -3.61 8.32
CA LEU A 34 -17.15 -4.16 9.31
C LEU A 34 -18.49 -3.44 9.14
N VAL A 35 -19.54 -4.21 8.88
CA VAL A 35 -20.92 -3.73 8.75
C VAL A 35 -21.40 -3.21 10.11
N PRO A 36 -22.04 -2.03 10.20
CA PRO A 36 -22.79 -1.66 11.40
C PRO A 36 -24.09 -2.46 11.38
N VAL A 37 -24.22 -3.44 12.29
CA VAL A 37 -25.45 -4.18 12.49
C VAL A 37 -26.43 -3.29 13.24
N SER A 38 -27.63 -3.13 12.66
CA SER A 38 -28.74 -2.38 13.24
C SER A 38 -29.23 -3.03 14.53
N SER A 39 -29.48 -2.18 15.52
CA SER A 39 -30.05 -2.48 16.83
C SER A 39 -31.48 -3.04 16.72
N ASP A 40 -31.62 -4.34 16.95
CA ASP A 40 -32.85 -4.93 17.47
C ASP A 40 -32.62 -5.24 18.95
N ASP A 41 -33.56 -4.85 19.81
CA ASP A 41 -33.56 -4.98 21.26
C ASP A 41 -33.44 -6.45 21.72
N LYS A 42 -32.22 -7.00 21.66
CA LYS A 42 -31.81 -8.16 22.45
C LYS A 42 -31.32 -7.65 23.82
N PRO A 43 -31.66 -8.34 24.93
CA PRO A 43 -31.05 -8.02 26.21
C PRO A 43 -29.53 -8.06 26.06
N ASP A 44 -28.84 -7.06 26.63
CA ASP A 44 -27.37 -6.90 26.62
C ASP A 44 -26.68 -8.20 27.08
N CYS A 45 -26.46 -9.14 26.18
CA CYS A 45 -25.74 -10.36 26.50
C CYS A 45 -24.25 -10.05 26.42
N VAL A 46 -23.55 -10.26 27.53
CA VAL A 46 -22.10 -10.13 27.61
C VAL A 46 -21.51 -11.53 27.49
N CYS A 47 -20.52 -11.71 26.61
CA CYS A 47 -19.87 -13.01 26.46
C CYS A 47 -19.21 -13.44 27.77
N THR A 48 -19.42 -14.69 28.15
CA THR A 48 -18.73 -15.38 29.25
C THR A 48 -18.14 -16.70 28.75
N SER A 49 -17.35 -17.39 29.56
CA SER A 49 -16.80 -18.71 29.24
C SER A 49 -17.89 -19.78 29.02
N GLU A 50 -19.08 -19.59 29.59
CA GLU A 50 -20.21 -20.51 29.47
C GLU A 50 -21.24 -20.07 28.41
N HIS A 51 -21.24 -18.79 28.02
CA HIS A 51 -22.23 -18.21 27.11
C HIS A 51 -21.61 -17.17 26.17
N TYR A 52 -21.40 -17.57 24.92
CA TYR A 52 -20.77 -16.74 23.88
C TYR A 52 -21.47 -16.87 22.52
N ASP A 53 -22.80 -17.01 22.54
CA ASP A 53 -23.63 -17.15 21.35
C ASP A 53 -23.55 -15.92 20.41
N GLU A 54 -23.95 -16.10 19.15
CA GLU A 54 -23.93 -15.03 18.14
C GLU A 54 -24.72 -13.79 18.60
N GLY A 55 -24.01 -12.65 18.67
CA GLY A 55 -24.58 -11.35 19.00
C GLY A 55 -24.30 -10.85 20.41
N CYS A 56 -23.52 -11.58 21.22
CA CYS A 56 -23.08 -11.07 22.52
C CYS A 56 -21.91 -10.09 22.45
N THR A 57 -21.88 -9.16 23.41
CA THR A 57 -20.87 -8.11 23.52
C THR A 57 -19.67 -8.63 24.29
N CYS A 58 -18.49 -8.52 23.70
CA CYS A 58 -17.26 -8.98 24.33
C CYS A 58 -16.82 -8.07 25.48
N PRO A 59 -16.43 -8.65 26.64
CA PRO A 59 -15.82 -7.89 27.73
C PRO A 59 -14.60 -7.10 27.25
N GLN A 60 -14.42 -5.90 27.82
CA GLN A 60 -13.26 -5.04 27.54
C GLN A 60 -12.12 -5.22 28.56
N ASP A 61 -12.37 -5.99 29.63
CA ASP A 61 -11.36 -6.33 30.63
C ASP A 61 -10.71 -7.67 30.26
N PRO A 62 -9.38 -7.74 30.11
CA PRO A 62 -8.67 -8.97 29.75
C PRO A 62 -8.96 -10.16 30.64
N ILE A 63 -9.22 -9.93 31.93
CA ILE A 63 -9.51 -10.98 32.90
C ILE A 63 -10.82 -11.70 32.56
N ASN A 64 -11.80 -10.96 32.03
CA ASN A 64 -13.11 -11.51 31.69
C ASN A 64 -13.13 -12.22 30.33
N LEU A 65 -12.02 -12.23 29.60
CA LEU A 65 -11.86 -12.95 28.34
C LEU A 65 -11.24 -14.33 28.52
N ILE A 66 -10.78 -14.67 29.73
CA ILE A 66 -10.27 -16.01 30.06
C ILE A 66 -11.34 -17.06 29.69
N ASP A 67 -10.91 -18.11 29.00
CA ASP A 67 -11.75 -19.21 28.51
C ASP A 67 -12.83 -18.85 27.47
N ILE A 68 -12.88 -17.61 26.98
CA ILE A 68 -13.70 -17.24 25.81
C ILE A 68 -12.89 -17.48 24.53
N PRO A 69 -13.37 -18.29 23.57
CA PRO A 69 -12.62 -18.58 22.36
C PRO A 69 -12.43 -17.33 21.47
N LEU A 70 -11.28 -17.26 20.77
CA LEU A 70 -10.96 -16.16 19.84
C LEU A 70 -11.95 -16.02 18.68
N SER A 71 -12.68 -17.10 18.36
CA SER A 71 -13.75 -17.08 17.35
C SER A 71 -14.98 -16.30 17.81
N ALA A 72 -15.20 -16.17 19.13
CA ALA A 72 -16.33 -15.45 19.70
C ALA A 72 -15.96 -14.00 20.05
N CYS A 73 -14.78 -13.79 20.64
CA CYS A 73 -14.30 -12.45 21.01
C CYS A 73 -12.88 -12.18 20.52
N PRO A 74 -12.65 -11.06 19.79
CA PRO A 74 -11.33 -10.70 19.30
C PRO A 74 -10.37 -10.40 20.46
N CYS A 75 -9.06 -10.42 20.16
CA CYS A 75 -8.02 -10.05 21.13
C CYS A 75 -8.12 -8.58 21.51
N ILE A 76 -7.81 -8.29 22.77
CA ILE A 76 -7.63 -6.93 23.27
C ILE A 76 -6.21 -6.72 23.82
N GLN A 77 -5.88 -5.48 24.20
CA GLN A 77 -4.58 -5.19 24.79
C GLN A 77 -4.44 -5.92 26.14
N GLN A 78 -3.31 -6.59 26.38
CA GLN A 78 -3.05 -7.39 27.58
C GLN A 78 -3.96 -8.62 27.73
N ASP A 79 -4.52 -9.12 26.63
CA ASP A 79 -5.25 -10.40 26.63
C ASP A 79 -4.36 -11.52 27.21
N SER A 80 -4.90 -12.25 28.19
CA SER A 80 -4.20 -13.38 28.79
C SER A 80 -4.26 -14.64 27.93
N ARG A 81 -5.14 -14.65 26.91
CA ARG A 81 -5.16 -15.71 25.90
C ARG A 81 -3.90 -15.55 25.04
N ASP A 82 -3.27 -16.67 24.67
CA ASP A 82 -2.11 -16.67 23.77
C ASP A 82 -2.56 -16.25 22.37
N CYS A 83 -2.69 -14.94 22.18
CA CYS A 83 -3.15 -14.37 20.95
C CYS A 83 -2.34 -13.13 20.64
N GLU A 84 -1.87 -13.06 19.40
CA GLU A 84 -1.17 -11.90 18.92
C GLU A 84 -2.19 -10.77 18.82
N TYR A 85 -2.13 -9.81 19.75
CA TYR A 85 -2.93 -8.60 19.69
C TYR A 85 -2.50 -7.81 18.45
N ILE A 86 -3.09 -8.15 17.32
CA ILE A 86 -3.06 -7.33 16.13
C ILE A 86 -4.09 -6.25 16.40
N ALA A 87 -3.64 -5.10 16.92
CA ALA A 87 -4.49 -3.94 17.17
C ALA A 87 -5.42 -3.73 15.96
N PRO A 88 -6.73 -3.93 16.10
CA PRO A 88 -7.63 -3.87 14.96
C PRO A 88 -7.55 -2.48 14.33
N GLY A 89 -7.01 -2.41 13.12
CA GLY A 89 -7.32 -1.35 12.16
C GLY A 89 -6.73 0.05 12.40
N TYR A 90 -5.67 0.22 13.20
CA TYR A 90 -4.93 1.49 13.21
C TYR A 90 -3.62 1.43 12.44
N GLY A 91 -3.60 0.68 11.34
CA GLY A 91 -2.56 0.88 10.35
C GLY A 91 -2.63 2.34 9.90
N ARG A 92 -1.55 3.07 10.16
CA ARG A 92 -1.34 4.40 9.59
C ARG A 92 -0.55 4.24 8.32
N LEU A 93 -1.06 4.81 7.24
CA LEU A 93 -0.28 4.95 6.02
C LEU A 93 0.60 6.17 6.20
N PHE A 94 1.90 5.92 6.29
CA PHE A 94 2.92 6.96 6.33
C PHE A 94 3.43 7.22 4.93
N TYR A 95 3.53 8.49 4.58
CA TYR A 95 3.92 8.92 3.23
C TYR A 95 4.50 10.32 3.29
N ASP A 96 5.38 10.62 2.32
CA ASP A 96 5.93 11.95 2.17
C ASP A 96 4.96 12.81 1.35
N ASN A 97 4.50 13.91 1.95
CA ASN A 97 3.58 14.87 1.33
C ASN A 97 4.30 15.88 0.41
N ILE A 98 5.49 15.53 -0.06
CA ILE A 98 6.37 16.47 -0.75
C ILE A 98 5.96 16.54 -2.22
N PRO A 99 5.69 17.74 -2.77
CA PRO A 99 5.32 17.88 -4.16
C PRO A 99 6.45 17.37 -5.07
N LEU A 100 6.08 16.51 -6.03
CA LEU A 100 6.94 16.05 -7.11
C LEU A 100 6.74 16.97 -8.31
N TYR A 101 7.80 17.67 -8.73
CA TYR A 101 7.75 18.49 -9.95
C TYR A 101 7.93 17.62 -11.20
N TYR A 102 7.49 18.15 -12.36
CA TYR A 102 7.45 17.41 -13.63
C TYR A 102 8.82 17.01 -14.18
N ASP A 103 9.87 17.64 -13.71
CA ASP A 103 11.28 17.37 -14.02
C ASP A 103 11.93 16.37 -13.04
N GLY A 104 11.15 15.81 -12.12
CA GLY A 104 11.66 14.88 -11.11
C GLY A 104 12.46 15.58 -10.02
N LEU A 105 12.23 16.88 -9.79
CA LEU A 105 12.76 17.61 -8.65
C LEU A 105 11.88 17.44 -7.43
N ILE A 106 12.55 17.33 -6.28
CA ILE A 106 11.96 17.45 -4.95
C ILE A 106 12.70 18.55 -4.20
N GLU A 107 11.97 19.49 -3.65
CA GLU A 107 12.48 20.49 -2.71
C GLU A 107 12.16 20.06 -1.27
N LYS A 108 13.20 19.92 -0.44
CA LYS A 108 13.08 19.73 1.01
C LYS A 108 13.59 20.98 1.70
N LYS A 109 12.90 21.41 2.77
CA LYS A 109 13.39 22.50 3.62
C LYS A 109 14.60 21.99 4.42
N PHE A 110 14.39 21.13 5.42
CA PHE A 110 15.52 20.61 6.21
C PHE A 110 15.67 19.08 6.15
N PRO A 111 16.91 18.54 6.12
CA PRO A 111 17.14 17.12 6.34
C PRO A 111 16.80 16.77 7.79
N GLY A 112 15.87 15.82 7.96
CA GLY A 112 15.38 15.38 9.27
C GLY A 112 14.06 16.02 9.72
N GLU A 113 13.49 16.95 8.94
CA GLU A 113 12.12 17.39 9.16
C GLU A 113 11.16 16.26 8.77
N ASN A 114 10.37 15.79 9.73
CA ASN A 114 9.40 14.72 9.52
C ASN A 114 8.22 15.26 8.71
N ASN A 115 8.40 15.42 7.40
CA ASN A 115 7.31 15.71 6.44
C ASN A 115 6.41 14.50 6.18
N GLN A 116 6.66 13.42 6.93
CA GLN A 116 5.86 12.23 6.91
C GLN A 116 4.49 12.56 7.47
N SER A 117 3.52 12.55 6.59
CA SER A 117 2.13 12.64 6.98
C SER A 117 1.60 11.23 7.22
N SER A 118 0.52 11.14 8.00
CA SER A 118 -0.13 9.86 8.22
C SER A 118 -1.63 9.99 8.15
N LEU A 119 -2.26 9.05 7.45
CA LEU A 119 -3.71 8.87 7.46
C LEU A 119 -4.04 7.53 8.07
N LYS A 120 -5.19 7.45 8.76
CA LYS A 120 -5.69 6.13 9.16
C LYS A 120 -6.14 5.43 7.89
N ILE A 121 -5.84 4.14 7.77
CA ILE A 121 -6.33 3.34 6.64
C ILE A 121 -7.86 3.41 6.51
N LEU A 122 -8.58 3.54 7.65
CA LEU A 122 -10.03 3.68 7.69
C LEU A 122 -10.56 5.02 7.14
N ASP A 123 -9.70 6.02 6.97
CA ASP A 123 -10.09 7.31 6.40
C ASP A 123 -10.18 7.24 4.86
N PHE A 124 -9.68 6.16 4.24
CA PHE A 124 -9.74 5.96 2.79
C PHE A 124 -11.11 5.42 2.36
N LYS A 125 -11.64 5.98 1.26
CA LYS A 125 -12.87 5.46 0.63
C LYS A 125 -12.57 4.08 0.01
N PRO A 126 -13.37 3.04 0.32
CA PRO A 126 -13.21 1.75 -0.33
C PRO A 126 -13.37 1.88 -1.84
N TYR A 127 -12.50 1.20 -2.60
CA TYR A 127 -12.59 1.16 -4.08
C TYR A 127 -13.97 0.64 -4.55
N LYS A 128 -14.51 -0.37 -3.85
CA LYS A 128 -15.87 -0.90 -4.06
C LYS A 128 -16.65 -0.81 -2.73
N PRO A 129 -17.45 0.26 -2.51
CA PRO A 129 -18.06 0.51 -1.19
C PRO A 129 -19.14 -0.50 -0.77
N TYR A 130 -19.74 -1.23 -1.71
CA TYR A 130 -20.89 -2.11 -1.46
C TYR A 130 -20.58 -3.60 -1.55
N VAL A 131 -19.30 -3.98 -1.47
CA VAL A 131 -18.89 -5.37 -1.66
C VAL A 131 -18.40 -5.95 -0.35
N SER A 132 -19.07 -7.01 0.10
CA SER A 132 -18.66 -7.80 1.28
C SER A 132 -17.46 -8.68 0.95
N THR A 133 -16.65 -9.05 1.95
CA THR A 133 -15.56 -10.03 1.79
C THR A 133 -16.04 -11.42 1.38
N SER A 134 -17.32 -11.72 1.59
CA SER A 134 -17.95 -12.97 1.17
C SER A 134 -18.52 -12.93 -0.25
N ASP A 135 -18.58 -11.75 -0.87
CA ASP A 135 -19.12 -11.57 -2.22
C ASP A 135 -18.08 -12.03 -3.26
N PRO A 136 -18.43 -12.84 -4.27
CA PRO A 136 -17.51 -13.21 -5.34
C PRO A 136 -16.88 -12.01 -6.06
N SER A 137 -17.57 -10.87 -6.10
CA SER A 137 -17.08 -9.60 -6.68
C SER A 137 -16.12 -8.82 -5.77
N PHE A 138 -15.84 -9.34 -4.57
CA PHE A 138 -14.84 -8.80 -3.63
C PHE A 138 -13.47 -8.71 -4.28
N TYR A 139 -13.09 -9.75 -5.02
CA TYR A 139 -11.89 -9.74 -5.82
C TYR A 139 -12.09 -8.83 -7.04
N SER A 140 -11.09 -8.01 -7.35
CA SER A 140 -11.13 -7.18 -8.56
C SER A 140 -11.09 -8.02 -9.84
N PHE A 141 -10.56 -9.24 -9.76
CA PHE A 141 -10.52 -10.23 -10.84
C PHE A 141 -10.49 -11.65 -10.25
N PRO A 142 -10.93 -12.69 -11.00
CA PRO A 142 -10.95 -14.07 -10.51
C PRO A 142 -9.58 -14.59 -10.10
N GLN A 143 -9.52 -15.36 -9.01
CA GLN A 143 -8.28 -15.97 -8.54
C GLN A 143 -7.66 -16.93 -9.57
N SER A 144 -8.49 -17.56 -10.41
CA SER A 144 -8.04 -18.43 -11.51
C SER A 144 -7.20 -17.70 -12.55
N GLU A 145 -7.42 -16.39 -12.74
CA GLU A 145 -6.67 -15.58 -13.71
C GLU A 145 -5.31 -15.13 -13.17
N PHE A 146 -5.08 -15.25 -11.86
CA PHE A 146 -3.89 -14.69 -11.20
C PHE A 146 -2.60 -15.22 -11.81
N ASN A 147 -2.52 -16.52 -12.10
CA ASN A 147 -1.31 -17.13 -12.66
C ASN A 147 -1.04 -16.72 -14.11
N ASP A 148 -2.04 -16.19 -14.82
CA ASP A 148 -1.94 -15.83 -16.22
C ASP A 148 -1.61 -14.35 -16.42
N LEU A 149 -1.69 -13.53 -15.36
CA LEU A 149 -1.35 -12.11 -15.42
C LEU A 149 0.13 -11.92 -15.75
N LYS A 150 0.42 -10.91 -16.58
CA LYS A 150 1.80 -10.56 -16.96
C LYS A 150 2.65 -10.19 -15.76
N SER A 151 2.07 -9.53 -14.76
CA SER A 151 2.76 -9.19 -13.52
C SER A 151 3.07 -10.40 -12.65
N SER A 152 2.42 -11.54 -12.89
CA SER A 152 2.65 -12.81 -12.19
C SER A 152 3.66 -13.70 -12.91
N GLN A 153 3.86 -13.51 -14.22
CA GLN A 153 4.84 -14.27 -14.99
C GLN A 153 6.28 -14.06 -14.46
N PRO A 154 7.16 -15.07 -14.55
CA PRO A 154 8.57 -14.90 -14.22
C PRO A 154 9.23 -13.80 -15.06
N LEU A 155 10.08 -12.99 -14.43
CA LEU A 155 10.89 -11.98 -15.13
C LEU A 155 11.73 -12.65 -16.23
N ASN A 156 11.87 -12.00 -17.38
CA ASN A 156 12.75 -12.48 -18.45
C ASN A 156 14.24 -12.22 -18.12
N GLN A 157 15.15 -12.73 -18.96
CA GLN A 157 16.60 -12.62 -18.70
C GLN A 157 17.08 -11.17 -18.57
N SER A 158 16.67 -10.28 -19.48
CA SER A 158 17.06 -8.86 -19.44
C SER A 158 16.52 -8.12 -18.21
N GLU A 159 15.33 -8.49 -17.74
CA GLU A 159 14.77 -7.94 -16.50
C GLU A 159 15.54 -8.41 -15.27
N ARG A 160 15.94 -9.70 -15.23
CA ARG A 160 16.72 -10.25 -14.11
C ARG A 160 18.13 -9.68 -14.01
N GLU A 161 18.71 -9.26 -15.13
CA GLU A 161 20.03 -8.60 -15.16
C GLU A 161 20.02 -7.22 -14.46
N CYS A 162 18.85 -6.60 -14.34
CA CYS A 162 18.67 -5.34 -13.65
C CYS A 162 18.32 -5.59 -12.17
N SER A 163 19.28 -5.36 -11.26
CA SER A 163 19.10 -5.67 -9.82
C SER A 163 17.90 -4.94 -9.21
N ARG A 164 17.58 -3.73 -9.67
CA ARG A 164 16.40 -2.97 -9.23
C ARG A 164 15.07 -3.59 -9.64
N VAL A 165 14.98 -4.18 -10.83
CA VAL A 165 13.76 -4.89 -11.27
C VAL A 165 13.57 -6.12 -10.38
N GLN A 166 14.64 -6.88 -10.14
CA GLN A 166 14.60 -8.06 -9.28
C GLN A 166 14.25 -7.71 -7.83
N GLN A 167 14.81 -6.64 -7.26
CA GLN A 167 14.44 -6.15 -5.93
C GLN A 167 12.97 -5.74 -5.86
N SER A 168 12.46 -5.05 -6.88
CA SER A 168 11.04 -4.64 -6.95
C SER A 168 10.12 -5.86 -7.03
N ARG A 169 10.54 -6.93 -7.71
CA ARG A 169 9.83 -8.21 -7.73
C ARG A 169 9.86 -8.90 -6.37
N ASN A 170 11.03 -9.03 -5.76
CA ASN A 170 11.19 -9.70 -4.48
C ASN A 170 10.46 -8.98 -3.32
N SER A 171 10.30 -7.67 -3.40
CA SER A 171 9.52 -6.87 -2.45
C SER A 171 8.02 -6.83 -2.74
N GLY A 172 7.57 -7.42 -3.85
CA GLY A 172 6.16 -7.44 -4.27
C GLY A 172 5.66 -6.13 -4.89
N ILE A 173 6.52 -5.12 -5.09
CA ILE A 173 6.16 -3.84 -5.70
C ILE A 173 5.79 -4.04 -7.18
N TYR A 174 6.52 -4.90 -7.88
CA TYR A 174 6.26 -5.22 -9.29
C TYR A 174 4.83 -5.76 -9.48
N GLU A 175 4.46 -6.76 -8.68
CA GLU A 175 3.13 -7.36 -8.67
C GLU A 175 2.07 -6.34 -8.26
N LEU A 176 2.33 -5.55 -7.21
CA LEU A 176 1.38 -4.55 -6.71
C LEU A 176 1.00 -3.55 -7.79
N ILE A 177 1.96 -3.04 -8.56
CA ILE A 177 1.69 -2.10 -9.66
C ILE A 177 0.85 -2.76 -10.75
N GLY A 178 1.22 -3.98 -11.17
CA GLY A 178 0.49 -4.71 -12.22
C GLY A 178 -0.94 -5.06 -11.81
N TYR A 179 -1.14 -5.56 -10.60
CA TYR A 179 -2.47 -5.87 -10.08
C TYR A 179 -3.32 -4.64 -9.86
N THR A 180 -2.71 -3.51 -9.50
CA THR A 180 -3.44 -2.24 -9.36
C THR A 180 -3.95 -1.77 -10.73
N ALA A 181 -3.10 -1.82 -11.77
CA ALA A 181 -3.52 -1.48 -13.13
C ALA A 181 -4.64 -2.41 -13.63
N LYS A 182 -4.55 -3.72 -13.34
CA LYS A 182 -5.62 -4.68 -13.65
C LYS A 182 -6.90 -4.39 -12.86
N ALA A 183 -6.80 -4.03 -11.59
CA ALA A 183 -7.97 -3.79 -10.74
C ALA A 183 -8.73 -2.50 -11.06
N ILE A 184 -8.01 -1.44 -11.44
CA ILE A 184 -8.57 -0.10 -11.69
C ILE A 184 -8.94 0.08 -13.16
N ASP A 185 -8.05 -0.30 -14.08
CA ASP A 185 -8.16 0.00 -15.50
C ASP A 185 -8.38 -1.25 -16.38
N ASP A 186 -8.57 -2.43 -15.77
CA ASP A 186 -8.61 -3.73 -16.44
C ASP A 186 -7.37 -4.03 -17.31
N ALA A 187 -6.26 -3.34 -17.02
CA ALA A 187 -5.03 -3.41 -17.82
C ALA A 187 -4.09 -4.50 -17.30
N ASP A 188 -3.98 -5.60 -18.04
CA ASP A 188 -2.97 -6.65 -17.79
C ASP A 188 -1.58 -6.22 -18.34
N ILE A 189 -0.74 -5.73 -17.42
CA ILE A 189 0.59 -5.19 -17.74
C ILE A 189 1.71 -5.93 -16.99
N ALA A 190 2.88 -6.00 -17.63
CA ALA A 190 4.16 -6.23 -16.96
C ALA A 190 4.79 -4.85 -16.70
N PRO A 191 4.89 -4.38 -15.45
CA PRO A 191 5.43 -3.05 -15.17
C PRO A 191 6.87 -2.89 -15.63
N SER A 192 7.16 -1.81 -16.35
CA SER A 192 8.54 -1.46 -16.72
C SER A 192 9.21 -0.70 -15.58
N ILE A 193 9.78 -1.42 -14.61
CA ILE A 193 10.49 -0.82 -13.46
C ILE A 193 11.66 0.06 -13.93
N THR A 194 12.37 -0.34 -14.98
CA THR A 194 13.45 0.47 -15.57
C THR A 194 12.96 1.80 -16.10
N TYR A 195 11.78 1.83 -16.74
CA TYR A 195 11.14 3.06 -17.16
C TYR A 195 10.73 3.93 -15.97
N LEU A 196 10.18 3.33 -14.92
CA LEU A 196 9.80 4.06 -13.69
C LEU A 196 11.02 4.68 -13.01
N ILE A 197 12.14 3.96 -12.93
CA ILE A 197 13.40 4.49 -12.38
C ILE A 197 13.91 5.65 -13.22
N LYS A 198 13.96 5.47 -14.55
CA LYS A 198 14.43 6.51 -15.49
C LYS A 198 13.54 7.75 -15.49
N SER A 199 12.25 7.59 -15.19
CA SER A 199 11.28 8.69 -15.15
C SER A 199 11.06 9.21 -13.72
N GLY A 200 11.77 8.67 -12.74
CA GLY A 200 11.62 9.00 -11.33
C GLY A 200 12.36 10.28 -10.93
N ILE A 201 12.54 10.44 -9.63
CA ILE A 201 13.31 11.53 -9.04
C ILE A 201 14.77 11.40 -9.50
N SER A 202 15.35 12.49 -9.97
CA SER A 202 16.75 12.55 -10.40
C SER A 202 17.60 13.44 -9.50
N ARG A 203 16.98 14.39 -8.80
CA ARG A 203 17.66 15.33 -7.90
C ARG A 203 16.76 15.75 -6.74
N ILE A 204 17.34 15.79 -5.55
CA ILE A 204 16.76 16.36 -4.34
C ILE A 204 17.53 17.62 -4.02
N THR A 205 16.83 18.75 -3.94
CA THR A 205 17.40 20.02 -3.52
C THR A 205 16.98 20.33 -2.08
N TYR A 206 17.91 20.85 -1.31
CA TYR A 206 17.69 21.25 0.08
C TYR A 206 17.72 22.78 0.17
N ASP A 207 17.18 23.37 1.24
CA ASP A 207 17.40 24.79 1.51
C ASP A 207 18.88 25.08 1.85
N ASP A 208 19.23 26.37 1.90
CA ASP A 208 20.56 27.02 1.76
C ASP A 208 21.77 26.42 2.53
N TYR A 209 21.58 25.38 3.32
CA TYR A 209 22.58 24.74 4.16
C TYR A 209 23.12 23.39 3.65
N TYR A 210 22.51 22.75 2.64
CA TYR A 210 22.94 21.42 2.18
C TYR A 210 23.16 21.34 0.67
N GLU A 211 24.10 20.49 0.25
CA GLU A 211 24.35 20.22 -1.17
C GLU A 211 23.23 19.36 -1.78
N ASP A 212 22.89 19.64 -3.04
CA ASP A 212 21.95 18.85 -3.83
C ASP A 212 22.38 17.37 -3.90
N GLU A 213 21.43 16.46 -3.72
CA GLU A 213 21.64 15.03 -3.89
C GLU A 213 21.15 14.59 -5.28
N TYR A 214 22.04 13.98 -6.06
CA TYR A 214 21.69 13.39 -7.35
C TYR A 214 21.43 11.89 -7.20
N ILE A 215 20.28 11.44 -7.70
CA ILE A 215 19.87 10.05 -7.64
C ILE A 215 20.26 9.37 -8.94
N ASP A 216 21.08 8.32 -8.84
CA ASP A 216 21.45 7.54 -10.01
C ASP A 216 20.28 6.67 -10.49
N GLN A 217 19.82 6.94 -11.71
CA GLN A 217 18.67 6.27 -12.33
C GLN A 217 19.11 5.03 -13.13
N THR A 218 19.97 4.21 -12.54
CA THR A 218 20.51 3.00 -13.18
C THR A 218 19.93 1.71 -12.60
N CYS A 219 20.19 0.63 -13.33
CA CYS A 219 19.79 -0.71 -12.96
C CYS A 219 20.50 -1.30 -11.74
N PHE A 220 21.64 -0.74 -11.33
CA PHE A 220 22.55 -1.38 -10.39
C PHE A 220 22.50 -0.78 -8.97
N GLY A 221 21.68 0.25 -8.77
CA GLY A 221 21.49 0.91 -7.48
C GLY A 221 22.69 1.75 -7.06
N TYR A 222 22.53 2.50 -5.97
CA TYR A 222 23.59 3.34 -5.43
C TYR A 222 24.82 2.48 -5.14
N GLN A 223 25.88 2.61 -5.94
CA GLN A 223 27.17 2.74 -5.32
C GLN A 223 27.09 4.10 -4.61
N THR A 224 26.82 4.11 -3.32
CA THR A 224 27.26 5.24 -2.51
C THR A 224 28.78 5.25 -2.61
N SER A 225 29.32 5.81 -3.69
CA SER A 225 30.64 6.42 -3.63
C SER A 225 30.48 7.41 -2.49
N LEU A 226 31.10 7.09 -1.35
CA LEU A 226 31.21 7.96 -0.19
C LEU A 226 31.62 9.33 -0.71
N ILE A 227 30.65 10.22 -0.94
CA ILE A 227 30.94 11.63 -1.13
C ILE A 227 31.44 12.04 0.26
N PRO A 228 32.72 12.37 0.44
CA PRO A 228 33.19 12.83 1.72
C PRO A 228 32.42 14.11 2.02
N LEU A 229 31.54 14.06 3.02
CA LEU A 229 30.92 15.23 3.61
C LEU A 229 32.04 16.13 4.16
N SER A 230 32.59 17.00 3.31
CA SER A 230 33.37 18.12 3.80
C SER A 230 32.36 19.18 4.23
N LEU A 231 32.03 19.21 5.51
CA LEU A 231 31.39 20.36 6.13
C LEU A 231 32.29 21.58 5.87
N ARG A 232 31.75 22.59 5.18
CA ARG A 232 32.39 23.91 5.04
C ARG A 232 31.86 24.86 6.09
#